data_AF-A0A838BDN7-F1
#
_entry.id   AF-A0A838BDN7-F1
#
_cell.length_a   1.000
_cell.length_b   1.000
_cell.length_c   1.000
_cell.angle_alpha   90.00
_cell.angle_beta   90.00
_cell.angle_gamma   90.00
#
_symmetry.space_group_name_H-M   'P 1'
#
loop_
_entity.id
_entity.type
_entity.pdbx_description
1 polymer ?
#
loop_
_entity_poly.entity_id
_entity_poly.type
_entity_poly.pdbx_seq_one_letter_code
_entity_poly.pdbx_strand_id
1 'polypeptide(L)' 'MSEPTVAQATESIYASLRADNADIDVHIATLKAALAREGTKQAVFDPTKLAQNNRQGRKLMQAYFRQRGVSVSFSN' A
#
# COMPACT_ATOMS: atom_id res chain seq x y z
N MET A 1 -20.46 7.81 -4.06
CA MET A 1 -19.87 6.56 -3.50
C MET A 1 -19.05 6.94 -2.28
N SER A 2 -19.07 6.14 -1.22
CA SER A 2 -18.29 6.42 -0.01
C SER A 2 -16.79 6.25 -0.25
N GLU A 3 -15.98 7.07 0.42
CA GLU A 3 -14.52 6.96 0.36
C GLU A 3 -14.04 5.65 1.00
N PRO A 4 -13.08 4.92 0.38
CA PRO A 4 -12.62 3.62 0.88
C PRO A 4 -11.88 3.75 2.21
N THR A 5 -12.03 2.79 3.11
CA THR A 5 -11.26 2.71 4.36
C THR A 5 -9.79 2.38 4.09
N VAL A 6 -8.89 2.53 5.09
CA VAL A 6 -7.49 2.10 4.96
C VAL A 6 -7.40 0.61 4.61
N ALA A 7 -8.26 -0.24 5.20
CA ALA A 7 -8.32 -1.66 4.89
C ALA A 7 -8.69 -1.92 3.42
N GLN A 8 -9.72 -1.23 2.89
CA GLN A 8 -10.14 -1.38 1.48
C GLN A 8 -9.08 -0.87 0.51
N ALA A 9 -8.44 0.27 0.82
CA ALA A 9 -7.34 0.79 0.03
C ALA A 9 -6.12 -0.15 0.05
N THR A 10 -5.84 -0.79 1.19
CA THR A 10 -4.77 -1.78 1.32
C THR A 10 -5.04 -3.04 0.49
N GLU A 11 -6.28 -3.56 0.49
CA GLU A 11 -6.66 -4.69 -0.36
C GLU A 11 -6.57 -4.34 -1.86
N SER A 12 -6.89 -3.09 -2.24
CA SER A 12 -6.69 -2.61 -3.61
C SER A 12 -5.21 -2.60 -4.03
N ILE A 13 -4.29 -2.29 -3.10
CA ILE A 13 -2.85 -2.42 -3.35
C ILE A 13 -2.47 -3.89 -3.59
N TYR A 14 -2.94 -4.84 -2.78
CA TYR A 14 -2.63 -6.26 -3.05
C TYR A 14 -3.16 -6.72 -4.40
N ALA A 15 -4.36 -6.30 -4.79
CA ALA A 15 -4.93 -6.61 -6.10
C ALA A 15 -4.06 -6.04 -7.23
N SER A 16 -3.67 -4.76 -7.13
CA SER A 16 -2.77 -4.10 -8.08
C SER A 16 -1.43 -4.81 -8.20
N LEU A 17 -0.78 -5.15 -7.08
CA LEU A 17 0.50 -5.88 -7.07
C LEU A 17 0.43 -7.25 -7.76
N ARG A 18 -0.72 -7.93 -7.71
CA ARG A 18 -0.95 -9.21 -8.42
C ARG A 18 -1.30 -9.01 -9.89
N ALA A 19 -1.85 -7.85 -10.25
CA ALA A 19 -2.19 -7.45 -11.60
C ALA A 19 -1.07 -6.60 -12.22
N ASP A 20 0.20 -6.98 -12.03
CA ASP A 20 1.38 -6.31 -12.59
C ASP A 20 1.47 -4.80 -12.31
N ASN A 21 1.04 -4.39 -11.11
CA ASN A 21 0.99 -2.99 -10.65
C ASN A 21 -0.01 -2.11 -11.42
N ALA A 22 -1.05 -2.69 -12.01
CA ALA A 22 -2.14 -1.94 -12.63
C ALA A 22 -2.67 -0.86 -11.68
N ASP A 23 -2.67 0.40 -12.13
CA ASP A 23 -3.15 1.57 -11.39
C ASP A 23 -2.55 1.77 -9.99
N ILE A 24 -1.33 1.26 -9.74
CA ILE A 24 -0.71 1.28 -8.41
C ILE A 24 -0.63 2.70 -7.81
N ASP A 25 -0.39 3.72 -8.63
CA ASP A 25 -0.30 5.10 -8.18
C ASP A 25 -1.65 5.67 -7.74
N VAL A 26 -2.73 5.28 -8.41
CA VAL A 26 -4.11 5.64 -8.04
C VAL A 26 -4.45 5.00 -6.69
N HIS A 27 -4.11 3.73 -6.51
CA HIS A 27 -4.34 3.03 -5.26
C HIS A 27 -3.48 3.59 -4.10
N ILE A 28 -2.24 4.00 -4.35
CA ILE A 28 -1.38 4.65 -3.34
C ILE A 28 -1.96 6.01 -2.94
N ALA A 29 -2.44 6.82 -3.90
CA ALA A 29 -3.08 8.09 -3.60
C ALA A 29 -4.34 7.90 -2.75
N THR A 30 -5.13 6.88 -3.06
CA THR A 30 -6.32 6.49 -2.30
C THR A 30 -5.96 6.06 -0.87
N LEU A 31 -4.94 5.22 -0.72
CA LEU A 31 -4.43 4.79 0.58
C LEU A 31 -3.92 5.98 1.41
N LYS A 32 -3.18 6.90 0.79
CA LYS A 32 -2.69 8.11 1.45
C LYS A 32 -3.83 8.97 1.99
N ALA A 33 -4.89 9.17 1.20
CA ALA A 33 -6.07 9.92 1.63
C ALA A 33 -6.80 9.22 2.79
N ALA A 34 -6.86 7.88 2.79
CA ALA A 34 -7.39 7.11 3.90
C ALA A 34 -6.57 7.24 5.19
N LEU A 35 -5.24 7.08 5.09
CA LEU A 35 -4.34 7.23 6.22
C LEU A 35 -4.41 8.65 6.81
N ALA A 36 -4.49 9.68 5.97
CA ALA A 36 -4.60 11.07 6.40
C ALA A 36 -5.88 11.34 7.21
N ARG A 37 -7.01 10.72 6.82
CA ARG A 37 -8.28 10.81 7.58
C ARG A 37 -8.19 10.11 8.94
N GLU A 38 -7.41 9.05 9.04
CA GLU A 38 -7.13 8.35 10.30
C GLU A 38 -5.97 8.98 11.11
N GLY A 39 -5.40 10.11 10.65
CA GLY A 39 -4.32 10.81 11.34
C GLY A 39 -2.96 10.11 11.30
N THR A 40 -2.78 9.09 10.44
CA THR A 40 -1.54 8.35 10.27
C THR A 40 -0.93 8.56 8.88
N LYS A 41 0.35 8.18 8.73
CA LYS A 41 1.06 8.17 7.44
C LYS A 41 1.66 6.81 7.12
N GLN A 42 1.45 5.82 7.99
CA GLN A 42 2.02 4.48 7.85
C GLN A 42 0.92 3.46 7.58
N ALA A 43 1.12 2.66 6.53
CA ALA A 43 0.35 1.45 6.28
C ALA A 43 1.18 0.21 6.65
N VAL A 44 0.52 -0.75 7.28
CA VAL A 44 1.08 -2.05 7.63
C VAL A 44 0.60 -3.07 6.61
N PHE A 45 1.52 -3.77 5.96
CA PHE A 45 1.22 -4.80 4.97
C PHE A 45 1.54 -6.19 5.53
N ASP A 46 0.69 -7.16 5.21
CA ASP A 46 0.95 -8.58 5.41
C ASP A 46 1.90 -9.06 4.31
N PRO A 47 3.15 -9.44 4.67
CA PRO A 47 4.12 -9.88 3.69
C PRO A 47 3.69 -11.15 2.95
N THR A 48 2.87 -12.01 3.55
CA THR A 48 2.40 -13.26 2.94
C THR A 48 1.45 -13.03 1.76
N LYS A 49 0.80 -11.86 1.71
CA LYS A 49 -0.12 -11.47 0.63
C LYS A 49 0.57 -10.82 -0.58
N LEU A 50 1.85 -10.45 -0.46
CA LEU A 50 2.61 -9.76 -1.50
C LEU A 50 2.99 -10.73 -2.63
N ALA A 51 2.84 -10.27 -3.88
CA ALA A 51 3.35 -10.99 -5.05
C ALA A 51 4.87 -11.20 -4.99
N GLN A 52 5.60 -10.26 -4.39
CA GLN A 52 7.06 -10.30 -4.22
C GLN A 52 7.46 -10.11 -2.75
N ASN A 53 7.31 -11.17 -1.95
CA ASN A 53 7.70 -11.18 -0.52
C ASN A 53 9.19 -11.49 -0.28
N ASN A 54 10.08 -11.22 -1.23
CA ASN A 54 11.51 -11.27 -0.94
C ASN A 54 11.96 -9.91 -0.36
N ARG A 55 13.15 -9.89 0.25
CA ARG A 55 13.70 -8.66 0.87
C ARG A 55 13.82 -7.51 -0.13
N GLN A 56 14.16 -7.79 -1.38
CA GLN A 56 14.35 -6.76 -2.41
C GLN A 56 13.01 -6.13 -2.80
N GLY A 57 11.99 -6.94 -3.07
CA GLY A 57 10.62 -6.50 -3.38
C GLY A 57 10.04 -5.64 -2.26
N ARG A 58 10.19 -6.07 -1.00
CA ARG A 58 9.76 -5.27 0.16
C ARG A 58 10.47 -3.92 0.26
N LYS A 59 11.79 -3.88 0.04
CA LYS A 59 12.55 -2.63 0.03
C LYS A 59 12.12 -1.70 -1.11
N LEU A 60 11.87 -2.25 -2.29
CA LEU A 60 11.39 -1.48 -3.44
C LEU A 60 10.03 -0.84 -3.13
N MET A 61 9.09 -1.64 -2.60
CA MET A 61 7.78 -1.15 -2.18
C MET A 61 7.89 -0.02 -1.16
N GLN A 62 8.72 -0.18 -0.12
CA GLN A 62 8.95 0.87 0.88
C GLN A 62 9.46 2.17 0.25
N ALA A 63 10.47 2.09 -0.64
CA ALA A 63 11.02 3.26 -1.29
C ALA A 63 9.99 3.95 -2.21
N TYR A 64 9.26 3.17 -3.00
CA TYR A 64 8.28 3.65 -3.96
C TYR A 64 7.09 4.35 -3.29
N PHE A 65 6.57 3.77 -2.20
CA PHE A 65 5.45 4.34 -1.44
C PHE A 65 5.90 5.58 -0.66
N ARG A 66 7.11 5.55 -0.10
CA ARG A 66 7.69 6.71 0.61
C ARG A 66 7.80 7.92 -0.30
N GLN A 67 8.21 7.76 -1.56
CA GLN A 67 8.23 8.85 -2.54
C GLN A 67 6.85 9.48 -2.78
N ARG A 68 5.77 8.73 -2.55
CA ARG A 68 4.37 9.19 -2.67
C ARG A 68 3.78 9.67 -1.35
N GLY A 69 4.56 9.63 -0.27
CA GLY A 69 4.17 10.12 1.06
C GLY A 69 3.41 9.09 1.89
N VAL A 70 3.58 7.79 1.60
CA VAL A 70 3.09 6.69 2.43
C VAL A 70 4.27 5.89 2.99
N SER A 71 4.37 5.78 4.31
CA SER A 71 5.34 4.91 4.96
C SER A 71 4.81 3.48 4.98
N VAL A 72 5.67 2.49 4.72
CA VAL A 72 5.30 1.08 4.68
C VAL A 72 6.07 0.30 5.75
N SER A 73 5.33 -0.39 6.61
CA SER A 73 5.83 -1.43 7.51
C SER A 73 5.17 -2.77 7.15
N PHE A 74 5.77 -3.87 7.61
CA PHE A 74 5.23 -5.22 7.40
C PHE A 74 4.91 -5.84 8.76
N SER A 75 3.80 -6.58 8.86
CA SER A 75 3.53 -7.39 10.04
C SER A 75 4.57 -8.51 10.13
N ASN A 76 4.93 -8.88 11.37
CA ASN A 76 5.82 -10.00 11.65
C ASN A 76 5.18 -11.34 11.26
#